data_AF-A0A1I6K6G3-F1
#
_entry.id   AF-A0A1I6K6G3-F1
#
_cell.length_a   1.000
_cell.length_b   1.000
_cell.length_c   1.000
_cell.angle_alpha   90.00
_cell.angle_beta   90.00
_cell.angle_gamma   90.00
#
_symmetry.space_group_name_H-M   'P 1'
#
loop_
_entity.id
_entity.type
_entity.pdbx_description
1 polymer ?
#
loop_
_entity_poly.entity_id
_entity_poly.type
_entity_poly.pdbx_seq_one_letter_code
_entity_poly.pdbx_strand_id
1 'polypeptide(L)' 'MSDSLLTGTLAEAASASGIAFPVRVDGPDEAGTIVDANGMQVCIVDVERDLEDEQVARIVGFLVRLLNAAGQ' A
#
# COMPACT_ATOMS: atom_id res chain seq x y z
N MET A 1 18.67 -14.44 -8.49
CA MET A 1 18.70 -13.20 -7.69
C MET A 1 18.51 -12.02 -8.64
N SER A 2 17.30 -11.51 -8.84
CA SER A 2 17.09 -10.33 -9.72
C SER A 2 15.74 -9.60 -9.59
N ASP A 3 14.75 -10.06 -8.80
CA ASP A 3 13.44 -9.37 -8.76
C ASP A 3 13.40 -8.14 -7.85
N SER A 4 14.30 -8.04 -6.86
CA SER A 4 14.29 -6.97 -5.86
C SER A 4 14.65 -5.58 -6.41
N LEU A 5 15.29 -5.50 -7.59
CA LEU A 5 15.66 -4.22 -8.21
C LEU A 5 14.52 -3.65 -9.06
N LEU A 6 13.60 -4.48 -9.56
CA LEU A 6 12.52 -4.03 -10.45
C LEU A 6 11.44 -3.26 -9.69
N THR A 7 11.06 -3.71 -8.49
CA THR A 7 9.98 -3.08 -7.72
C THR A 7 10.32 -1.66 -7.27
N GLY A 8 11.55 -1.44 -6.79
CA GLY A 8 12.01 -0.11 -6.38
C GLY A 8 12.10 0.86 -7.56
N THR A 9 12.69 0.42 -8.68
CA THR A 9 12.83 1.25 -9.89
C THR A 9 11.48 1.56 -10.54
N LEU A 10 10.52 0.62 -10.52
CA LEU A 10 9.16 0.87 -11.02
C LEU A 10 8.38 1.85 -10.14
N ALA A 11 8.53 1.76 -8.81
CA ALA A 11 7.91 2.71 -7.88
C ALA A 11 8.47 4.13 -8.06
N GLU A 12 9.80 4.26 -8.19
CA GLU A 12 10.46 5.54 -8.49
C GLU A 12 9.99 6.12 -9.84
N ALA A 13 9.92 5.28 -10.89
CA ALA A 13 9.47 5.70 -12.21
C ALA A 13 8.01 6.13 -12.24
N ALA A 14 7.13 5.42 -11.53
CA ALA A 14 5.71 5.77 -11.44
C ALA A 14 5.49 7.06 -10.64
N SER A 15 6.24 7.26 -9.54
CA SER A 15 6.19 8.52 -8.79
C SER A 15 6.71 9.70 -9.63
N ALA A 16 7.84 9.54 -10.31
CA ALA A 16 8.39 10.59 -11.20
C ALA A 16 7.46 10.92 -12.38
N SER A 17 6.59 9.99 -12.77
CA SER A 17 5.63 10.15 -13.86
C SER A 17 4.28 10.71 -13.41
N GLY A 18 4.07 10.97 -12.11
CA GLY A 18 2.78 11.40 -11.58
C GLY A 18 1.69 10.35 -11.76
N ILE A 19 2.06 9.07 -11.75
CA ILE A 19 1.10 7.96 -11.86
C ILE A 19 0.54 7.71 -10.46
N ALA A 20 -0.74 8.01 -10.27
CA ALA A 20 -1.47 7.59 -9.08
C ALA A 20 -1.46 6.07 -8.97
N PHE A 21 -1.17 5.55 -7.77
CA PHE A 21 -1.37 4.14 -7.43
C PHE A 21 -2.72 4.01 -6.72
N PRO A 22 -3.85 3.80 -7.44
CA PRO A 22 -5.20 3.83 -6.87
C PRO A 22 -5.44 2.59 -5.98
N VAL A 23 -4.81 2.61 -4.81
CA VAL A 23 -4.88 1.55 -3.81
C VAL A 23 -5.77 1.97 -2.66
N ARG A 24 -6.36 1.00 -1.98
CA ARG A 24 -7.22 1.19 -0.82
C ARG A 24 -6.99 0.08 0.20
N VAL A 25 -7.48 0.29 1.42
CA VAL A 25 -7.61 -0.79 2.40
C VAL A 25 -8.71 -1.74 1.93
N ASP A 26 -8.50 -3.04 2.06
CA ASP A 26 -9.43 -4.07 1.57
C ASP A 26 -10.80 -3.97 2.26
N GLY A 27 -10.80 -3.72 3.57
CA GLY A 27 -12.00 -3.47 4.36
C GLY A 27 -11.73 -3.32 5.86
N PRO A 28 -12.78 -3.09 6.67
CA PRO A 28 -12.65 -2.96 8.12
C PRO A 28 -12.18 -4.24 8.82
N ASP A 29 -12.51 -5.41 8.26
CA ASP A 29 -12.14 -6.72 8.80
C ASP A 29 -10.73 -7.19 8.34
N GLU A 30 -10.16 -6.49 7.36
CA GLU A 30 -8.87 -6.80 6.73
C GLU A 30 -7.98 -5.56 6.77
N ALA A 31 -7.88 -4.94 7.95
CA ALA A 31 -7.22 -3.65 8.16
C ALA A 31 -5.74 -3.62 7.74
N GLY A 32 -5.08 -4.79 7.72
CA GLY A 32 -3.69 -4.99 7.27
C GLY A 32 -3.52 -5.08 5.75
N THR A 33 -4.59 -5.21 4.98
CA THR A 33 -4.54 -5.59 3.57
C THR A 33 -4.76 -4.39 2.66
N ILE A 34 -3.86 -4.18 1.70
CA ILE A 34 -3.96 -3.15 0.67
C ILE A 34 -4.28 -3.82 -0.66
N VAL A 35 -5.31 -3.33 -1.34
CA VAL A 35 -5.77 -3.80 -2.65
C VAL A 35 -5.70 -2.69 -3.69
N ASP A 36 -5.59 -3.07 -4.96
CA ASP A 36 -5.70 -2.16 -6.10
C ASP A 36 -7.16 -1.77 -6.40
N ALA A 37 -7.36 -0.97 -7.46
CA ALA A 37 -8.67 -0.52 -7.91
C ALA A 37 -9.61 -1.68 -8.35
N ASN A 38 -9.07 -2.85 -8.68
CA ASN A 38 -9.83 -4.05 -9.06
C ASN A 38 -10.11 -4.97 -7.86
N GLY A 39 -9.61 -4.64 -6.67
CA GLY A 39 -9.70 -5.50 -5.48
C GLY A 39 -8.65 -6.61 -5.44
N MET A 40 -7.59 -6.53 -6.26
CA MET A 40 -6.47 -7.45 -6.17
C MET A 40 -5.55 -7.05 -5.02
N GLN A 41 -5.23 -7.99 -4.14
CA GLN A 41 -4.26 -7.77 -3.07
C GLN A 41 -2.88 -7.44 -3.65
N VAL A 42 -2.31 -6.32 -3.22
CA VAL A 42 -0.99 -5.86 -3.65
C VAL A 42 0.03 -5.83 -2.51
N CYS A 43 -0.43 -5.69 -1.26
CA CYS A 43 0.44 -5.64 -0.10
C CYS A 43 -0.33 -6.10 1.15
N ILE A 44 0.36 -6.85 2.03
CA ILE A 44 -0.08 -7.11 3.40
C ILE A 44 0.89 -6.39 4.32
N VAL A 45 0.35 -5.52 5.17
CA VAL A 45 1.10 -4.81 6.20
C VAL A 45 1.03 -5.65 7.47
N ASP A 46 2.07 -6.45 7.68
CA ASP A 46 2.27 -7.19 8.92
C ASP A 46 2.76 -6.21 10.00
N VAL A 47 1.81 -5.70 10.78
CA VAL A 47 2.11 -4.97 12.01
C VAL A 47 2.08 -5.96 13.17
N GLU A 48 3.05 -5.81 14.06
CA GLU A 48 3.25 -6.66 15.23
C GLU A 48 1.93 -6.98 15.95
N ARG A 49 1.71 -8.26 16.30
CA ARG A 49 0.41 -8.84 16.70
C ARG A 49 -0.25 -8.23 17.95
N ASP A 50 0.43 -7.30 18.61
CA ASP A 50 -0.02 -6.65 19.84
C ASP A 50 -0.75 -5.32 19.59
N LEU A 51 -0.90 -4.89 18.33
CA LEU A 51 -1.66 -3.70 17.99
C LEU A 51 -3.15 -4.00 17.78
N GLU A 52 -3.99 -3.11 18.29
CA GLU A 52 -5.43 -3.13 18.04
C GLU A 52 -5.74 -2.80 16.58
N ASP A 53 -6.82 -3.36 16.03
CA ASP A 53 -7.22 -3.16 14.62
C ASP A 53 -7.34 -1.68 14.22
N GLU A 54 -7.75 -0.81 15.14
CA GLU A 54 -7.82 0.64 14.91
C GLU A 54 -6.43 1.25 14.66
N GLN A 55 -5.41 0.77 15.38
CA GLN A 55 -4.02 1.21 15.21
C GLN A 55 -3.45 0.70 13.89
N VAL A 56 -3.74 -0.56 13.54
CA VAL A 56 -3.40 -1.15 12.24
C VAL A 56 -4.02 -0.34 11.11
N ALA A 57 -5.33 -0.10 11.16
CA ALA A 57 -6.06 0.67 10.16
C ALA A 57 -5.50 2.10 10.00
N ARG A 58 -5.05 2.73 11.10
CA ARG A 58 -4.42 4.05 11.06
C ARG A 58 -3.08 4.03 10.33
N ILE A 59 -2.24 3.03 10.58
CA ILE A 59 -0.95 2.86 9.91
C ILE A 59 -1.16 2.58 8.42
N VAL A 60 -1.99 1.59 8.09
CA VAL A 60 -2.27 1.21 6.71
C VAL A 60 -2.95 2.35 5.95
N GLY A 61 -3.90 3.06 6.58
CA GLY A 61 -4.52 4.24 6.01
C GLY A 61 -3.53 5.37 5.72
N PHE A 62 -2.50 5.55 6.55
CA PHE A 62 -1.42 6.50 6.30
C PHE A 62 -0.57 6.07 5.09
N LEU A 63 -0.22 4.79 4.97
CA LEU A 63 0.51 4.25 3.82
C LEU A 63 -0.28 4.41 2.52
N VAL A 64 -1.57 4.07 2.53
CA VAL A 64 -2.47 4.26 1.36
C VAL A 64 -2.50 5.72 0.91
N ARG A 65 -2.56 6.68 1.84
CA ARG A 65 -2.52 8.11 1.51
C ARG A 65 -1.18 8.51 0.88
N LEU A 66 -0.06 8.04 1.44
CA LEU A 66 1.28 8.32 0.88
C LEU A 66 1.43 7.74 -0.53
N LEU A 67 1.03 6.49 -0.74
CA LEU A 67 1.10 5.82 -2.03
C LEU A 67 0.27 6.52 -3.10
N ASN A 68 -0.95 6.94 -2.75
CA ASN A 68 -1.81 7.68 -3.66
C ASN A 68 -1.31 9.12 -3.93
N ALA A 69 -0.69 9.78 -2.94
CA ALA A 69 -0.14 11.14 -3.09
C ALA A 69 1.14 11.17 -3.94
N ALA A 70 1.91 10.08 -3.98
CA ALA A 70 3.13 9.99 -4.79
C ALA A 70 2.88 10.10 -6.30
N GLY A 71 1.62 10.01 -6.74
CA GLY A 71 1.20 10.18 -8.12
C GLY A 71 0.36 11.42 -8.40
N GLN A 72 0.41 12.45 -7.54
CA GLN A 72 -0.23 13.75 -7.77
C GLN A 72 0.81 14.84 -8.07
#